data_AF-A0A0K2SI60-F1
#
_entry.id   AF-A0A0K2SI60-F1
#
_cell.length_a   1.000
_cell.length_b   1.000
_cell.length_c   1.000
_cell.angle_alpha   90.00
_cell.angle_beta   90.00
_cell.angle_gamma   90.00
#
_symmetry.space_group_name_H-M   'P 1'
#
loop_
_entity.id
_entity.type
_entity.pdbx_description
1 polymer ?
#
loop_
_entity_poly.entity_id
_entity_poly.type
_entity_poly.pdbx_seq_one_letter_code
_entity_poly.pdbx_strand_id
1 'polypeptide(L)'
;MASWATGRWTIPAPDVLERPGTLYVFDVGGRLVHRAEVPAGVSTHSWPLVNASGRPVAPGLYLYRVVLEDGITLSLGRMVVVPPGEP
;
A
#
# COMPACT_ATOMS: atom_id res chain seq x y z
N MET A 1 6.62 -12.50 -21.86
CA MET A 1 5.68 -12.11 -20.79
C MET A 1 6.50 -11.45 -19.70
N ALA A 2 6.48 -10.12 -19.59
CA ALA A 2 7.27 -9.43 -18.59
C ALA A 2 6.60 -9.59 -17.22
N SER A 3 7.21 -10.41 -16.35
CA SER A 3 6.96 -10.39 -14.91
C SER A 3 7.64 -9.15 -14.36
N TRP A 4 6.90 -8.19 -13.81
CA TRP A 4 7.53 -7.02 -13.20
C TRP A 4 6.85 -6.61 -11.89
N ALA A 5 7.73 -6.42 -10.90
CA ALA A 5 7.60 -5.72 -9.62
C ALA A 5 6.48 -6.17 -8.66
N THR A 6 6.77 -7.16 -7.83
CA THR A 6 6.15 -7.20 -6.50
C THR A 6 6.63 -5.98 -5.71
N GLY A 7 5.77 -4.98 -5.53
CA GLY A 7 6.03 -3.88 -4.61
C GLY A 7 5.95 -4.40 -3.18
N ARG A 8 7.09 -4.53 -2.50
CA ARG A 8 7.08 -4.80 -1.06
C ARG A 8 6.85 -3.47 -0.35
N TRP A 9 5.66 -3.28 0.20
CA TRP A 9 5.37 -2.15 1.05
C TRP A 9 5.71 -2.46 2.52
N THR A 10 6.35 -1.50 3.16
CA THR A 10 6.65 -1.49 4.60
C THR A 10 5.81 -0.40 5.23
N ILE A 11 5.12 -0.71 6.32
CA ILE A 11 4.37 0.30 7.07
C ILE A 11 5.39 1.30 7.63
N PRO A 12 5.26 2.62 7.39
CA PRO A 12 6.22 3.63 7.82
C PRO A 12 5.89 4.02 9.26
N ALA A 13 6.20 3.13 10.17
CA ALA A 13 6.36 3.36 11.59
C ALA A 13 7.17 2.16 12.13
N PRO A 14 7.96 2.32 13.20
CA PRO A 14 8.82 1.25 13.70
C PRO A 14 8.05 0.06 14.33
N ASP A 15 6.71 0.10 14.31
CA ASP A 15 5.88 -0.74 15.17
C ASP A 15 5.05 -1.75 14.37
N VAL A 16 5.05 -2.97 14.88
CA VAL A 16 4.14 -4.04 14.49
C VAL A 16 2.70 -3.57 14.74
N LEU A 17 1.78 -3.88 13.82
CA LEU A 17 0.36 -3.64 14.08
C LEU A 17 -0.08 -4.44 15.30
N GLU A 18 -0.37 -3.77 16.41
CA GLU A 18 -0.90 -4.42 17.62
C GLU A 18 -2.28 -5.05 17.41
N ARG A 19 -3.00 -4.60 16.39
CA ARG A 19 -4.39 -4.96 16.09
C ARG A 19 -4.61 -5.07 14.58
N PRO A 20 -5.55 -5.91 14.13
CA PRO A 20 -5.93 -5.98 12.73
C PRO A 20 -6.53 -4.66 12.23
N GLY A 21 -6.48 -4.46 10.92
CA GLY A 21 -7.03 -3.28 10.27
C GLY A 21 -7.15 -3.45 8.76
N THR A 22 -7.47 -2.36 8.08
CA THR A 22 -7.54 -2.28 6.62
C THR A 22 -6.55 -1.24 6.11
N LEU A 23 -5.66 -1.65 5.22
CA LEU A 23 -4.82 -0.79 4.42
C LEU A 23 -5.64 -0.18 3.28
N TYR A 24 -5.54 1.13 3.11
CA TYR A 24 -6.08 1.87 1.98
C TYR A 24 -4.97 2.59 1.26
N VAL A 25 -4.91 2.46 -0.07
CA VAL A 25 -3.93 3.14 -0.91
C VAL A 25 -4.64 3.97 -1.97
N PHE A 26 -4.24 5.23 -2.08
CA PHE A 26 -4.81 6.24 -2.95
C PHE A 26 -3.74 6.81 -3.89
N ASP A 27 -4.15 7.22 -5.09
CA ASP A 27 -3.33 8.11 -5.91
C ASP A 27 -3.39 9.56 -5.37
N VAL A 28 -2.56 10.45 -5.92
CA VAL A 28 -2.54 11.88 -5.52
C VAL A 28 -3.86 12.62 -5.76
N GLY A 29 -4.75 12.08 -6.60
CA GLY A 29 -6.10 12.61 -6.81
C GLY A 29 -7.09 12.15 -5.73
N GLY A 30 -6.66 11.30 -4.79
CA GLY A 30 -7.51 10.75 -3.73
C GLY A 30 -8.35 9.55 -4.18
N ARG A 31 -8.13 9.01 -5.38
CA ARG A 31 -8.85 7.81 -5.85
C ARG A 31 -8.27 6.58 -5.19
N LEU A 32 -9.12 5.70 -4.65
CA LEU A 32 -8.72 4.41 -4.09
C LEU A 32 -8.20 3.49 -5.20
N VAL A 33 -6.97 3.01 -5.05
CA VAL A 33 -6.29 2.15 -6.03
C VAL A 33 -6.11 0.72 -5.49
N HIS A 34 -5.91 0.58 -4.19
CA HIS A 34 -5.76 -0.71 -3.52
C HIS A 34 -6.34 -0.69 -2.11
N ARG A 35 -6.87 -1.84 -1.69
CA ARG A 35 -7.29 -2.11 -0.32
C ARG A 35 -6.93 -3.54 0.06
N ALA A 36 -6.53 -3.74 1.30
CA ALA A 36 -6.25 -5.07 1.84
C ALA A 36 -6.49 -5.12 3.35
N GLU A 37 -6.99 -6.25 3.83
CA GLU A 37 -6.96 -6.56 5.25
C GLU A 37 -5.51 -6.83 5.68
N VAL A 38 -5.13 -6.26 6.82
CA VAL A 38 -3.81 -6.44 7.42
C VAL A 38 -4.00 -6.99 8.83
N PRO A 39 -3.49 -8.19 9.14
CA PRO A 39 -3.66 -8.79 10.46
C PRO A 39 -2.78 -8.07 11.49
N ALA A 40 -3.08 -8.27 12.78
CA ALA A 40 -2.14 -7.92 13.84
C ALA A 40 -0.82 -8.70 13.66
N GLY A 41 0.27 -8.20 14.24
CA GLY A 41 1.57 -8.87 14.20
C GLY A 41 2.40 -8.59 12.94
N VAL A 42 1.90 -7.79 11.99
CA VAL A 42 2.62 -7.46 10.75
C VAL A 42 3.17 -6.05 10.74
N SER A 43 4.32 -5.90 10.11
CA SER A 43 4.99 -4.61 9.84
C SER A 43 5.25 -4.39 8.34
N THR A 44 4.84 -5.34 7.50
CA THR A 44 4.95 -5.26 6.04
C THR A 44 3.73 -5.90 5.39
N HIS A 45 3.29 -5.35 4.27
CA HIS A 45 2.31 -5.99 3.39
C HIS A 45 2.81 -5.90 1.94
N SER A 46 2.74 -7.03 1.24
CA SER A 46 3.23 -7.13 -0.13
C SER A 46 2.09 -6.90 -1.10
N TRP A 47 2.26 -5.97 -2.03
CA TRP A 47 1.27 -5.66 -3.05
C TRP A 47 1.90 -5.69 -4.44
N PRO A 48 1.40 -6.49 -5.40
CA PRO A 48 1.92 -6.57 -6.76
C PRO A 48 1.75 -5.31 -7.63
N LEU A 49 1.39 -4.16 -7.04
CA LEU A 49 1.23 -2.88 -7.74
C LEU A 49 0.22 -2.94 -8.90
N VAL A 50 -0.86 -3.71 -8.71
CA VAL A 50 -2.01 -3.75 -9.61
C VAL A 50 -3.26 -3.21 -8.92
N ASN A 51 -4.09 -2.49 -9.67
CA ASN A 51 -5.36 -1.99 -9.19
C ASN A 51 -6.41 -3.12 -9.10
N ALA A 52 -7.62 -2.78 -8.63
CA ALA A 52 -8.73 -3.73 -8.51
C ALA A 52 -9.16 -4.40 -9.84
N SER A 53 -8.82 -3.82 -11.00
CA SER A 53 -9.07 -4.42 -12.32
C SER A 53 -7.92 -5.32 -12.81
N GLY A 54 -6.91 -5.57 -11.97
CA GLY A 54 -5.72 -6.36 -12.31
C GLY A 54 -4.74 -5.62 -13.23
N ARG A 55 -4.94 -4.32 -13.49
CA ARG A 55 -4.04 -3.52 -14.32
C ARG A 55 -2.93 -2.93 -13.45
N PRO A 56 -1.69 -2.86 -13.96
CA PRO A 56 -0.63 -2.16 -13.26
C PRO A 56 -1.00 -0.72 -12.93
N VAL A 57 -0.60 -0.26 -11.76
CA VAL A 57 -0.76 1.13 -11.36
C VAL A 57 0.26 2.00 -12.11
N ALA A 58 -0.11 3.25 -12.37
CA ALA A 58 0.81 4.16 -13.04
C ALA A 58 2.01 4.48 -12.13
N PRO A 59 3.20 4.75 -12.68
CA PRO A 59 4.26 5.38 -11.91
C PRO A 59 3.77 6.70 -11.29
N GLY A 60 4.22 7.00 -10.08
CA GLY A 60 3.85 8.22 -9.37
C GLY A 60 3.85 8.09 -7.85
N LEU A 61 3.38 9.15 -7.20
CA LEU A 61 3.18 9.21 -5.76
C LEU A 61 1.82 8.60 -5.37
N TYR A 62 1.84 7.79 -4.32
CA TYR A 62 0.67 7.18 -3.71
C TYR A 62 0.65 7.50 -2.22
N LEU A 63 -0.54 7.72 -1.69
CA LEU A 63 -0.79 7.94 -0.27
C LEU A 63 -1.43 6.69 0.29
N TYR A 64 -1.15 6.35 1.54
CA TYR A 64 -1.84 5.25 2.20
C TYR A 64 -2.09 5.54 3.66
N ARG A 65 -3.07 4.83 4.21
CA ARG A 65 -3.40 4.82 5.64
C ARG A 65 -3.85 3.42 6.05
N VAL A 66 -3.70 3.09 7.32
CA VAL A 66 -4.31 1.90 7.91
C VAL A 66 -5.41 2.34 8.85
N VAL A 67 -6.59 1.77 8.73
CA VAL A 67 -7.69 1.98 9.69
C VAL A 67 -7.84 0.68 10.47
N LEU A 68 -7.59 0.73 11.77
CA LEU A 68 -7.78 -0.39 12.68
C LEU A 68 -9.28 -0.73 12.82
N GLU A 69 -9.60 -1.95 13.25
CA GLU A 69 -10.99 -2.38 13.43
C GLU A 69 -11.80 -1.51 14.42
N ASP A 70 -11.12 -0.87 15.38
CA ASP A 70 -11.73 0.06 16.33
C ASP A 70 -11.94 1.48 15.76
N GLY A 71 -11.63 1.68 14.48
CA GLY A 71 -11.79 2.94 13.77
C GLY A 71 -10.60 3.89 13.89
N ILE A 72 -9.58 3.56 14.69
CA ILE A 72 -8.37 4.38 14.80
C ILE A 72 -7.62 4.35 13.46
N THR A 73 -7.33 5.54 12.91
CA THR A 73 -6.49 5.66 11.72
C THR A 73 -5.04 5.79 12.13
N LEU A 74 -4.22 4.79 11.77
CA LEU A 74 -2.77 4.85 11.86
C LEU A 74 -2.19 5.59 10.63
N SER A 75 -1.06 6.25 10.87
CA SER A 75 -0.34 7.21 10.02
C SER A 75 -0.59 7.19 8.52
N LEU A 76 -0.72 8.39 7.95
CA LEU A 76 -0.66 8.67 6.52
C LEU A 76 0.80 8.55 6.03
N GLY A 77 1.08 7.51 5.26
CA GLY A 77 2.36 7.33 4.61
C GLY A 77 2.32 7.66 3.12
N ARG A 78 3.49 7.72 2.50
CA ARG A 78 3.64 7.93 1.07
C ARG A 78 4.50 6.84 0.44
N MET A 79 4.17 6.47 -0.79
CA MET A 79 4.89 5.49 -1.59
C MET A 79 5.15 6.06 -2.98
N VAL A 80 6.35 5.90 -3.50
CA VAL A 80 6.67 6.24 -4.88
C VAL A 80 6.76 4.95 -5.68
N VAL A 81 5.95 4.85 -6.72
CA VAL A 81 6.05 3.80 -7.73
C VAL A 81 6.83 4.38 -8.90
N VAL A 82 7.96 3.77 -9.24
CA VAL A 82 8.78 4.19 -10.38
C VAL A 82 8.52 3.29 -11.57
N PRO A 83 8.63 3.79 -12.82
CA PRO A 83 8.59 2.93 -13.99
C PRO A 83 9.74 1.91 -13.93
N PRO A 84 9.56 0.69 -14.48
CA PRO A 84 10.68 -0.22 -14.66
C PRO A 84 11.66 0.37 -15.69
N GLY A 85 12.86 0.77 -15.23
CA GLY A 85 13.98 1.09 -16.13
C GLY A 85 14.57 2.50 -16.06
N GLU A 86 14.79 3.08 -14.88
CA GLU A 86 15.75 4.19 -14.75
C GLU A 86 16.76 3.88 -13.63
N PRO A 87 18.08 4.02 -13.88
CA PRO A 87 19.15 3.63 -12.95
C PRO A 87 19.21 4.45 -11.66
#